data_AF-A0A1Y1UV87-F1
#
_entry.id   AF-A0A1Y1UV87-F1
#
_cell.length_a   1.000
_cell.length_b   1.000
_cell.length_c   1.000
_cell.angle_alpha   90.00
_cell.angle_beta   90.00
_cell.angle_gamma   90.00
#
_symmetry.space_group_name_H-M   'P 1'
#
loop_
_entity.id
_entity.type
_entity.pdbx_description
1 polymer ?
#
loop_
_entity_poly.entity_id
_entity_poly.type
_entity_poly.pdbx_seq_one_letter_code
_entity_poly.pdbx_strand_id
1 'polypeptide(L)'
;MFSENQLSQSDRLNKNNFDEWQFLIGNILKSKKIFTYAKEDVIGSVRAKVENSKKKNGGVAEKIVLMELEDAEAQDALAASIISTNVSRECLEHIKTLDTA
;
A
#
# COMPACT_ATOMS: atom_id res chain seq x y z
N MET A 1 -2.63 -5.91 -21.10
CA MET A 1 -4.01 -6.16 -20.62
C MET A 1 -3.94 -6.20 -19.10
N PHE A 2 -4.36 -5.13 -18.42
CA PHE A 2 -4.35 -5.05 -16.95
C PHE A 2 -5.76 -4.73 -16.48
N SER A 3 -6.56 -5.76 -16.29
CA SER A 3 -7.96 -5.62 -15.82
C SER A 3 -8.30 -6.58 -14.67
N GLU A 4 -7.34 -7.35 -14.16
CA GLU A 4 -7.64 -8.37 -13.12
C GLU A 4 -7.88 -7.79 -11.72
N ASN A 5 -7.54 -6.52 -11.47
CA ASN A 5 -7.60 -5.94 -10.12
C ASN A 5 -8.61 -4.78 -9.97
N GLN A 6 -9.40 -4.50 -11.02
CA GLN A 6 -10.42 -3.46 -10.94
C GLN A 6 -11.76 -4.07 -10.52
N LEU A 7 -12.27 -3.60 -9.39
CA LEU A 7 -13.62 -3.83 -8.92
C LEU A 7 -14.62 -3.19 -9.90
N SER A 8 -15.77 -3.84 -10.03
CA SER A 8 -16.89 -3.28 -10.80
C SER A 8 -17.35 -1.97 -10.17
N GLN A 9 -18.03 -1.09 -10.93
CA GLN A 9 -18.46 0.20 -10.41
C GLN A 9 -19.37 0.10 -9.17
N SER A 10 -20.20 -0.93 -9.07
CA SER A 10 -21.05 -1.17 -7.89
C SER A 10 -20.24 -1.56 -6.64
N ASP A 11 -19.09 -2.17 -6.84
CA ASP A 11 -18.23 -2.69 -5.76
C ASP A 11 -17.18 -1.66 -5.30
N ARG A 12 -17.05 -0.54 -6.02
CA ARG A 12 -16.16 0.57 -5.62
C ARG A 12 -16.71 1.28 -4.39
N LEU A 13 -15.81 1.91 -3.63
CA LEU A 13 -16.18 2.63 -2.41
C LEU A 13 -17.22 3.71 -2.73
N ASN A 14 -18.29 3.68 -1.96
CA ASN A 14 -19.33 4.69 -1.88
C ASN A 14 -19.80 4.83 -0.42
N LYS A 15 -20.70 5.79 -0.18
CA LYS A 15 -21.20 6.12 1.16
C LYS A 15 -21.86 4.97 1.94
N ASN A 16 -22.29 3.90 1.26
CA ASN A 16 -23.08 2.82 1.87
C ASN A 16 -22.34 1.49 1.98
N ASN A 17 -21.14 1.34 1.39
CA ASN A 17 -20.48 0.04 1.26
C ASN A 17 -19.05 0.00 1.83
N PHE A 18 -18.71 0.90 2.75
CA PHE A 18 -17.36 1.00 3.31
C PHE A 18 -16.82 -0.33 3.86
N ASP A 19 -17.61 -1.04 4.68
CA ASP A 19 -17.19 -2.30 5.31
C ASP A 19 -16.94 -3.42 4.27
N GLU A 20 -17.85 -3.56 3.30
CA GLU A 20 -17.72 -4.54 2.22
C GLU A 20 -16.54 -4.22 1.31
N TRP A 21 -16.34 -2.94 0.98
CA TRP A 21 -15.21 -2.47 0.19
C TRP A 21 -13.89 -2.72 0.91
N GLN A 22 -13.80 -2.39 2.21
CA GLN A 22 -12.62 -2.64 3.04
C GLN A 22 -12.29 -4.14 3.08
N PHE A 23 -13.31 -5.00 3.17
CA PHE A 23 -13.15 -6.44 3.11
C PHE A 23 -12.60 -6.92 1.75
N LEU A 24 -13.20 -6.46 0.64
CA LEU A 24 -12.80 -6.85 -0.72
C LEU A 24 -11.38 -6.40 -1.04
N ILE A 25 -11.06 -5.13 -0.80
CA ILE A 25 -9.71 -4.59 -1.01
C ILE A 25 -8.71 -5.29 -0.10
N GLY A 26 -9.05 -5.51 1.17
CA GLY A 26 -8.23 -6.29 2.08
C GLY A 26 -7.90 -7.68 1.53
N ASN A 27 -8.87 -8.38 0.94
CA ASN A 27 -8.65 -9.68 0.34
C ASN A 27 -7.79 -9.63 -0.94
N ILE A 28 -7.97 -8.61 -1.79
CA ILE A 28 -7.12 -8.40 -2.98
C ILE A 28 -5.67 -8.15 -2.57
N LEU A 29 -5.44 -7.31 -1.57
CA LEU A 29 -4.10 -7.03 -1.08
C LEU A 29 -3.48 -8.27 -0.40
N LYS A 30 -4.27 -9.07 0.32
CA LYS A 30 -3.82 -10.33 0.93
C LYS A 30 -3.45 -11.38 -0.11
N SER A 31 -4.26 -11.55 -1.16
CA SER A 31 -3.97 -12.53 -2.23
C SER A 31 -2.68 -12.19 -2.98
N LYS A 32 -2.37 -10.90 -3.10
CA LYS A 32 -1.11 -10.40 -3.65
C LYS A 32 0.05 -10.35 -2.64
N LYS A 33 -0.17 -10.72 -1.38
CA LYS A 33 0.81 -10.67 -0.28
C LYS A 33 1.36 -9.26 0.00
N ILE A 34 0.59 -8.22 -0.32
CA ILE A 34 0.98 -6.81 -0.12
C ILE A 34 0.14 -6.08 0.94
N PHE A 35 -0.78 -6.79 1.60
CA PHE A 35 -1.66 -6.21 2.62
C PHE A 35 -0.91 -5.48 3.75
N THR A 36 0.25 -6.00 4.15
CA THR A 36 1.07 -5.38 5.21
C THR A 36 1.55 -3.98 4.82
N TYR A 37 1.88 -3.75 3.55
CA TYR A 37 2.33 -2.44 3.06
C TYR A 37 1.21 -1.39 3.08
N ALA A 38 -0.06 -1.80 3.01
CA ALA A 38 -1.19 -0.88 3.17
C ALA A 38 -1.56 -0.61 4.64
N LYS A 39 -1.07 -1.43 5.59
CA LYS A 39 -1.49 -1.42 6.99
C LYS A 39 -0.42 -0.86 7.93
N GLU A 40 0.84 -1.05 7.60
CA GLU A 40 1.99 -0.79 8.47
C GLU A 40 3.05 0.04 7.74
N ASP A 41 3.84 0.82 8.48
CA ASP A 41 4.97 1.57 7.93
C ASP A 41 6.19 0.67 7.70
N VAL A 42 6.08 -0.20 6.69
CA VAL A 42 7.16 -1.14 6.32
C VAL A 42 8.36 -0.36 5.75
N ILE A 43 8.12 0.68 4.95
CA ILE A 43 9.19 1.51 4.37
C ILE A 43 10.00 2.19 5.48
N GLY A 44 9.37 2.81 6.47
CA GLY A 44 10.05 3.43 7.60
C GLY A 44 10.89 2.43 8.41
N SER A 45 10.36 1.22 8.64
CA SER A 45 11.09 0.14 9.29
C SER A 45 12.34 -0.30 8.50
N VAL A 46 12.23 -0.46 7.18
CA VAL A 46 13.38 -0.84 6.33
C VAL A 46 14.39 0.31 6.22
N ARG A 47 13.95 1.57 6.11
CA ARG A 47 14.84 2.74 6.13
C ARG A 47 15.66 2.83 7.41
N ALA A 48 15.05 2.54 8.56
CA ALA A 48 15.77 2.48 9.83
C ALA A 48 16.86 1.39 9.84
N LYS A 49 16.62 0.24 9.19
CA LYS A 49 17.63 -0.82 9.02
C LYS A 49 18.78 -0.37 8.12
N VAL A 50 18.47 0.32 7.00
CA VAL A 50 19.51 0.88 6.11
C VAL A 50 20.42 1.82 6.90
N GLU A 51 19.85 2.75 7.65
CA GLU A 51 20.62 3.72 8.45
C GLU A 51 21.50 3.05 9.52
N ASN A 52 21.00 1.98 10.14
CA ASN A 52 21.78 1.20 11.10
C ASN A 52 22.89 0.36 10.45
N SER A 53 22.70 -0.10 9.21
CA SER A 53 23.70 -0.85 8.46
C SER A 53 24.88 0.03 8.01
N LYS A 54 24.61 1.28 7.61
CA LYS A 54 25.63 2.28 7.25
C LYS A 54 26.61 2.56 8.39
N LYS A 55 26.13 2.57 9.64
CA LYS A 55 26.95 2.77 10.84
C LYS A 55 27.94 1.64 11.14
N LYS A 56 27.79 0.47 10.49
CA LYS A 56 28.60 -0.74 10.74
C LYS A 56 29.63 -1.05 9.65
N ASN A 57 30.10 -0.05 8.90
CA ASN A 57 31.04 -0.18 7.76
C ASN A 57 30.49 -1.05 6.62
N GLY A 58 29.49 -0.51 5.91
CA GLY A 58 28.83 -1.01 4.70
C GLY A 58 29.49 -2.18 3.96
N GLY A 59 28.77 -3.31 3.89
CA GLY A 59 29.17 -4.53 3.19
C GLY A 59 27.99 -5.18 2.46
N VAL A 60 28.08 -6.48 2.15
CA VAL A 60 27.01 -7.25 1.47
C VAL A 60 25.64 -7.09 2.16
N ALA A 61 25.63 -6.95 3.48
CA ALA A 61 24.42 -6.69 4.26
C ALA A 61 23.72 -5.37 3.90
N GLU A 62 24.45 -4.30 3.58
CA GLU A 62 23.85 -3.02 3.17
C GLU A 62 23.16 -3.13 1.81
N LYS A 63 23.78 -3.83 0.85
CA LYS A 63 23.17 -4.07 -0.47
C LYS A 63 21.87 -4.87 -0.37
N ILE A 64 21.82 -5.86 0.52
CA ILE A 64 20.61 -6.65 0.75
C ILE A 64 19.49 -5.77 1.30
N VAL A 65 19.76 -4.94 2.31
CA VAL A 65 18.74 -4.06 2.89
C VAL A 65 18.32 -2.96 1.91
N LEU A 66 19.20 -2.49 1.03
CA LEU A 66 18.82 -1.56 -0.04
C LEU A 66 17.88 -2.20 -1.06
N MET A 67 18.12 -3.45 -1.47
CA MET A 67 17.18 -4.19 -2.33
C MET A 67 15.83 -4.43 -1.63
N GLU A 68 15.85 -4.73 -0.32
CA GLU A 68 14.62 -4.84 0.48
C GLU A 68 13.84 -3.52 0.50
N LEU A 69 14.53 -2.38 0.52
CA LEU A 69 13.89 -1.06 0.47
C LEU A 69 13.24 -0.80 -0.88
N GLU A 70 13.93 -1.10 -1.98
CA GLU A 70 13.40 -0.95 -3.33
C GLU A 70 12.17 -1.84 -3.57
N ASP A 71 12.20 -3.09 -3.10
CA ASP A 71 11.04 -3.98 -3.17
C ASP A 71 9.90 -3.44 -2.31
N ALA A 72 10.17 -3.01 -1.07
CA ALA A 72 9.16 -2.44 -0.19
C ALA A 72 8.47 -1.21 -0.80
N GLU A 73 9.22 -0.31 -1.44
CA GLU A 73 8.69 0.85 -2.15
C GLU A 73 7.82 0.43 -3.36
N ALA A 74 8.20 -0.62 -4.09
CA ALA A 74 7.41 -1.15 -5.20
C ALA A 74 6.09 -1.80 -4.73
N GLN A 75 6.12 -2.57 -3.63
CA GLN A 75 4.92 -3.21 -3.07
C GLN A 75 3.96 -2.17 -2.49
N ASP A 76 4.48 -1.14 -1.83
CA ASP A 76 3.68 0.00 -1.33
C ASP A 76 2.99 0.74 -2.48
N ALA A 77 3.74 1.08 -3.54
CA ALA A 77 3.18 1.72 -4.73
C ALA A 77 2.10 0.86 -5.39
N LEU A 78 2.28 -0.47 -5.42
CA LEU A 78 1.28 -1.40 -5.94
C LEU A 78 0.01 -1.40 -5.07
N ALA A 79 0.16 -1.42 -3.75
CA ALA A 79 -0.97 -1.35 -2.83
C ALA A 79 -1.75 -0.03 -2.99
N ALA A 80 -1.05 1.10 -3.05
CA ALA A 80 -1.63 2.42 -3.28
C ALA A 80 -2.35 2.50 -4.64
N SER A 81 -1.78 1.89 -5.69
CA SER A 81 -2.40 1.80 -7.01
C SER A 81 -3.69 0.99 -6.99
N ILE A 82 -3.70 -0.16 -6.31
CA ILE A 82 -4.92 -0.99 -6.17
C ILE A 82 -6.00 -0.24 -5.38
N ILE A 83 -5.65 0.47 -4.32
CA ILE A 83 -6.61 1.28 -3.57
C ILE A 83 -7.15 2.39 -4.49
N SER A 84 -6.28 3.22 -5.07
CA SER A 84 -6.68 4.39 -5.87
C SER A 84 -7.46 4.05 -7.14
N THR A 85 -7.23 2.89 -7.76
CA THR A 85 -8.00 2.43 -8.93
C THR A 85 -9.41 1.96 -8.58
N ASN A 86 -9.67 1.69 -7.30
CA ASN A 86 -10.94 1.16 -6.78
C ASN A 86 -11.68 2.12 -5.84
N VAL A 87 -11.08 3.27 -5.50
CA VAL A 87 -11.76 4.38 -4.82
C VAL A 87 -12.14 5.43 -5.86
N SER A 88 -13.40 5.87 -5.85
CA SER A 88 -13.83 6.98 -6.69
C SER A 88 -13.20 8.31 -6.24
N ARG A 89 -12.99 9.26 -7.16
CA ARG A 89 -12.44 10.58 -6.82
C ARG A 89 -13.29 11.30 -5.76
N GLU A 90 -14.61 11.21 -5.87
CA GLU A 90 -15.55 11.77 -4.90
C GLU A 90 -15.35 11.20 -3.49
N CYS A 91 -15.09 9.89 -3.36
CA CYS A 91 -14.82 9.27 -2.06
C CYS A 91 -13.45 9.67 -1.50
N LEU A 92 -12.42 9.81 -2.35
CA LEU A 92 -11.11 10.33 -1.91
C LEU A 92 -11.22 11.77 -1.40
N GLU A 93 -12.02 12.60 -2.06
CA GLU A 93 -12.30 13.97 -1.62
C GLU A 93 -13.05 13.97 -0.29
N HIS A 94 -14.06 13.10 -0.15
CA HIS A 94 -14.81 12.96 1.10
C HIS A 94 -13.93 12.55 2.29
N ILE A 95 -13.06 11.55 2.12
CA ILE A 95 -12.10 11.11 3.16
C ILE A 95 -11.18 12.28 3.56
N LYS A 96 -10.62 13.01 2.59
CA LYS A 96 -9.76 14.18 2.87
C LYS A 96 -10.48 15.27 3.65
N THR A 97 -11.77 15.49 3.39
CA THR A 97 -12.58 16.46 4.13
C THR A 97 -12.94 16.00 5.55
N LEU A 98 -13.02 14.69 5.79
CA LEU A 98 -13.26 14.14 7.13
C LEU A 98 -12.02 14.22 8.03
N ASP A 99 -10.82 14.01 7.48
CA ASP A 99 -9.56 14.13 8.23
C ASP A 99 -9.18 15.59 8.58
N THR A 100 -9.87 16.57 7.99
CA THR A 100 -9.63 18.01 8.21
C THR A 100 -10.69 18.70 9.08
N ALA A 101 -11.70 17.98 9.56
CA ALA A 101 -12.77 18.47 10.44
C ALA A 101 -12.55 18.02 11.90
#